data_AF-A0A7C5R015-F1
#
_entry.id   AF-A0A7C5R015-F1
#
_cell.length_a   1.000
_cell.length_b   1.000
_cell.length_c   1.000
_cell.angle_alpha   90.00
_cell.angle_beta   90.00
_cell.angle_gamma   90.00
#
_symmetry.space_group_name_H-M   'P 1'
#
loop_
_entity.id
_entity.type
_entity.pdbx_description
1 polymer ?
#
loop_
_entity_poly.entity_id
_entity_poly.type
_entity_poly.pdbx_seq_one_letter_code
_entity_poly.pdbx_strand_id
1 'polypeptide(L)' 'MIETKSRHVSCDGGGGVLGHPRVFMEMGPEDFVVCKYCDKKYVLKKD' A
#
# COMPACT_ATOMS: atom_id res chain seq x y z
N MET A 1 5.49 -4.92 6.29
CA MET A 1 4.02 -5.09 6.24
C MET A 1 3.40 -3.91 6.96
N ILE A 2 2.40 -3.26 6.37
CA ILE A 2 1.76 -2.05 6.90
C ILE A 2 0.26 -2.33 7.05
N GLU A 3 -0.30 -2.14 8.23
CA GLU A 3 -1.73 -2.33 8.48
C GLU A 3 -2.55 -1.10 8.06
N THR A 4 -3.72 -1.32 7.47
CA THR A 4 -4.66 -0.27 7.07
C THR A 4 -6.08 -0.62 7.49
N LYS A 5 -6.92 0.39 7.73
CA LYS A 5 -8.36 0.24 7.99
C LYS A 5 -9.22 0.32 6.72
N SER A 6 -8.61 0.56 5.56
CA SER A 6 -9.30 0.73 4.27
C SER A 6 -8.70 -0.17 3.20
N ARG A 7 -9.55 -0.66 2.28
CA ARG A 7 -9.15 -1.41 1.07
C ARG A 7 -8.53 -0.51 0.00
N HIS A 8 -8.80 0.80 0.05
CA HIS A 8 -8.14 1.81 -0.78
C HIS A 8 -6.97 2.41 -0.02
N VAL A 9 -5.77 2.25 -0.55
CA VAL A 9 -4.53 2.71 0.07
C VAL A 9 -3.70 3.55 -0.89
N SER A 10 -2.86 4.43 -0.34
CA SER A 10 -1.84 5.12 -1.10
C SER A 10 -0.45 4.76 -0.60
N CYS A 11 0.51 4.66 -1.52
CA CYS A 11 1.91 4.49 -1.21
C CYS A 11 2.68 5.67 -1.79
N ASP A 12 3.45 6.35 -0.94
CA ASP A 12 4.24 7.55 -1.25
C ASP A 12 5.73 7.26 -1.51
N GLY A 13 6.10 5.98 -1.61
CA GLY A 13 7.47 5.57 -1.87
C GLY A 13 8.47 5.95 -0.76
N GLY A 14 8.03 6.42 0.40
CA GLY A 14 8.94 6.87 1.46
C GLY A 14 9.51 8.28 1.30
N GLY A 15 9.00 9.09 0.35
CA GLY A 15 9.19 10.54 0.32
C GLY A 15 10.61 11.07 0.01
N GLY A 16 11.54 10.22 -0.45
CA GLY A 16 12.90 10.60 -0.82
C GLY A 16 13.26 10.31 -2.28
N VAL A 17 14.49 10.63 -2.68
CA VAL A 17 14.99 10.46 -4.07
C VAL A 17 15.00 9.01 -4.58
N LEU A 18 15.02 8.04 -3.66
CA LEU A 18 14.94 6.60 -3.96
C LEU A 18 13.50 6.06 -3.91
N GLY A 19 12.53 6.93 -3.62
CA GLY A 19 11.12 6.57 -3.61
C GLY A 19 10.51 6.59 -5.01
N HIS A 20 9.19 6.38 -5.06
CA HIS A 20 8.39 6.55 -6.25
C HIS A 20 7.30 7.62 -5.99
N PRO A 21 6.72 8.21 -7.06
CA PRO A 21 5.59 9.12 -6.90
C PRO A 21 4.43 8.46 -6.15
N ARG A 22 3.57 9.26 -5.51
CA ARG A 22 2.39 8.73 -4.84
C ARG A 22 1.53 7.94 -5.83
N VAL A 23 1.21 6.71 -5.46
CA VAL A 23 0.29 5.85 -6.21
C VAL A 23 -0.86 5.40 -5.31
N PHE A 24 -2.02 5.20 -5.93
CA PHE A 24 -3.22 4.70 -5.28
C PHE A 24 -3.47 3.27 -5.73
N MET A 25 -3.84 2.41 -4.79
CA MET A 25 -4.02 0.98 -5.00
C MET A 25 -5.28 0.51 -4.28
N GLU A 26 -5.92 -0.51 -4.83
CA GLU A 26 -7.10 -1.15 -4.25
C GLU A 26 -6.80 -2.64 -4.05
N MET A 27 -7.23 -3.18 -2.90
CA MET A 27 -7.06 -4.61 -2.59
C MET A 27 -8.04 -5.52 -3.34
N GLY A 28 -9.14 -4.99 -3.86
CA GLY A 28 -10.21 -5.77 -4.47
C GLY A 28 -10.79 -6.78 -3.47
N PRO A 29 -10.94 -8.07 -3.85
CA PRO A 29 -11.45 -9.11 -2.95
C PRO A 29 -10.42 -9.58 -1.91
N GLU A 30 -9.12 -9.30 -2.11
CA GLU A 30 -8.07 -9.73 -1.19
C GLU A 30 -8.02 -8.86 0.08
N ASP A 31 -7.39 -9.36 1.13
CA ASP A 31 -7.15 -8.58 2.36
C ASP A 31 -5.78 -7.87 2.34
N PHE A 32 -5.10 -7.84 1.18
CA PHE A 32 -3.82 -7.15 1.03
C PHE A 32 -3.58 -6.65 -0.39
N VAL A 33 -2.68 -5.68 -0.53
CA VAL A 33 -2.13 -5.23 -1.81
C VAL A 33 -0.64 -4.93 -1.66
N VAL A 34 0.14 -5.20 -2.70
CA VAL A 34 1.59 -4.95 -2.72
C VAL A 34 1.87 -3.79 -3.67
N CYS A 35 2.65 -2.82 -3.20
CA CYS A 35 3.12 -1.74 -4.06
C CYS A 35 4.11 -2.27 -5.10
N LYS A 36 3.81 -2.09 -6.39
CA LYS A 36 4.64 -2.55 -7.51
C LYS A 36 6.00 -1.85 -7.64
N TYR A 37 6.26 -0.83 -6.83
CA TYR A 37 7.48 -0.01 -6.93
C TYR A 37 8.46 -0.22 -5.77
N CYS A 38 7.96 -0.53 -4.58
CA CYS A 38 8.80 -0.65 -3.38
C CYS A 38 8.49 -1.89 -2.54
N ASP A 39 7.68 -2.81 -3.07
CA ASP A 39 7.29 -4.09 -2.46
C ASP A 39 6.66 -4.00 -1.05
N LYS A 40 6.27 -2.79 -0.63
CA LYS A 40 5.51 -2.57 0.60
C LYS A 40 4.16 -3.28 0.48
N LYS A 41 3.96 -4.27 1.35
CA LYS A 41 2.68 -4.98 1.53
C LYS A 41 1.79 -4.23 2.52
N TYR A 42 0.63 -3.79 2.05
CA TYR A 42 -0.45 -3.22 2.84
C TYR A 42 -1.48 -4.29 3.13
N VAL A 43 -1.92 -4.43 4.38
CA VAL A 43 -2.85 -5.48 4.84
C VAL A 43 -4.02 -4.86 5.56
N LEU A 44 -5.24 -5.27 5.21
CA LEU A 44 -6.46 -4.85 5.88
C LEU A 44 -6.51 -5.40 7.31
N LYS A 45 -6.60 -4.52 8.29
CA LYS A 45 -6.76 -4.90 9.69
C LYS A 45 -8.13 -5.53 9.89
N LYS A 46 -8.16 -6.74 10.46
CA LYS A 46 -9.39 -7.37 10.94
C LYS A 46 -9.67 -6.81 12.34
N ASP A 47 -10.90 -6.38 12.56
CA ASP A 47 -11.37 -5.95 13.88
C ASP A 47 -11.51 -7.15 14.82
#